data_AF-L8J6S7-F1
#
_entry.id   AF-L8J6S7-F1
#
_cell.length_a   1.000
_cell.length_b   1.000
_cell.length_c   1.000
_cell.angle_alpha   90.00
_cell.angle_beta   90.00
_cell.angle_gamma   90.00
#
_symmetry.space_group_name_H-M   'P 1'
#
loop_
_entity.id
_entity.type
_entity.pdbx_description
1 polymer ?
#
loop_
_entity_poly.entity_id
_entity_poly.type
_entity_poly.pdbx_seq_one_letter_code
_entity_poly.pdbx_strand_id
1 'polypeptide(L)'
;MLKSLASALLLFFASLSYQSHANDLTEFDYPLLLGDWYWFSNTDEGVNSEGANYRAMNIKFKSSYRFVIRLLQVDGTVEEWGGTYNIDESTVTFYTKGQPEQQHSYMLSYNQFILDGARFTKLAPENLPGTWRSSRISGQDVADSVSELSLSLRPDFLFSAKVSGSDGKKKEHKGIYFIEDDQIVLIYEDGQHDSQFLLGSDTLTLTNKQFGMEATLQRE
;
A
#
# COMPACT_ATOMS: atom_id res chain seq x y z
N MET A 1 15.36 -66.91 -16.37
CA MET A 1 15.67 -65.78 -17.27
C MET A 1 14.48 -64.81 -17.27
N LEU A 2 14.76 -63.50 -17.32
CA LEU A 2 13.86 -62.32 -17.21
C LEU A 2 13.45 -61.93 -15.77
N LYS A 3 14.03 -60.86 -15.20
CA LYS A 3 13.69 -59.41 -15.32
C LYS A 3 12.34 -59.13 -14.63
N SER A 4 12.18 -58.25 -13.65
CA SER A 4 12.72 -56.90 -13.52
C SER A 4 12.72 -56.47 -12.05
N LEU A 5 13.84 -55.88 -11.61
CA LEU A 5 13.95 -55.14 -10.36
C LEU A 5 13.53 -53.68 -10.58
N ALA A 6 13.14 -53.06 -9.48
CA ALA A 6 12.71 -51.68 -9.24
C ALA A 6 13.32 -50.57 -10.10
N SER A 7 12.54 -49.50 -10.29
CA SER A 7 12.92 -48.13 -9.95
C SER A 7 11.73 -47.18 -10.16
N ALA A 8 11.06 -46.79 -9.09
CA ALA A 8 10.18 -45.62 -9.07
C ALA A 8 11.02 -44.43 -8.59
N LEU A 9 11.39 -43.55 -9.53
CA LEU A 9 12.12 -42.33 -9.24
C LEU A 9 11.09 -41.24 -8.87
N LEU A 10 10.92 -41.01 -7.56
CA LEU A 10 10.16 -39.87 -7.03
C LEU A 10 11.00 -38.61 -7.18
N LEU A 11 10.66 -37.78 -8.17
CA LEU A 11 11.17 -36.42 -8.31
C LEU A 11 10.49 -35.52 -7.26
N PHE A 12 11.18 -35.26 -6.16
CA PHE A 12 10.87 -34.14 -5.27
C PHE A 12 11.30 -32.85 -5.96
N PHE A 13 10.38 -32.17 -6.63
CA PHE A 13 10.54 -30.76 -6.98
C PHE A 13 10.28 -29.93 -5.71
N ALA A 14 11.36 -29.63 -4.97
CA ALA A 14 11.32 -28.57 -3.98
C ALA A 14 11.27 -27.24 -4.73
N SER A 15 10.07 -26.66 -4.84
CA SER A 15 9.90 -25.28 -5.30
C SER A 15 10.43 -24.33 -4.23
N LEU A 16 11.68 -23.88 -4.41
CA LEU A 16 12.19 -22.69 -3.75
C LEU A 16 11.50 -21.48 -4.39
N SER A 17 10.37 -21.07 -3.82
CA SER A 17 9.73 -19.78 -4.12
C SER A 17 10.63 -18.66 -3.58
N TYR A 18 11.45 -18.10 -4.47
CA TYR A 18 12.08 -16.81 -4.21
C TYR A 18 10.98 -15.75 -4.21
N GLN A 19 10.73 -15.11 -3.06
CA GLN A 19 9.85 -13.95 -2.98
C GLN A 19 10.52 -12.80 -3.78
N SER A 20 10.06 -12.59 -5.00
CA SER A 20 10.47 -11.45 -5.83
C SER A 20 9.81 -10.18 -5.29
N HIS A 21 10.58 -9.09 -5.22
CA HIS A 21 10.00 -7.76 -5.10
C HIS A 21 9.01 -7.52 -6.24
N ALA A 22 7.84 -6.95 -5.95
CA ALA A 22 7.02 -6.36 -6.99
C ALA A 22 7.77 -5.13 -7.54
N ASN A 23 8.34 -5.25 -8.74
CA ASN A 23 8.91 -4.08 -9.44
C ASN A 23 7.80 -3.12 -9.91
N ASP A 24 6.58 -3.64 -9.98
CA ASP A 24 5.36 -2.92 -10.30
C ASP A 24 4.33 -3.18 -9.19
N LEU A 25 3.92 -2.11 -8.50
CA LEU A 25 2.91 -2.18 -7.43
C LEU A 25 1.57 -2.72 -7.89
N THR A 26 1.28 -2.61 -9.18
CA THR A 26 0.03 -3.06 -9.76
C THR A 26 -0.09 -4.58 -9.86
N GLU A 27 1.02 -5.31 -9.70
CA GLU A 27 1.08 -6.78 -9.66
C GLU A 27 0.99 -7.34 -8.24
N PHE A 28 0.98 -6.50 -7.20
CA PHE A 28 0.91 -6.96 -5.81
C PHE A 28 -0.51 -7.42 -5.46
N ASP A 29 -0.64 -8.64 -4.94
CA ASP A 29 -1.95 -9.29 -4.71
C ASP A 29 -2.84 -8.59 -3.66
N TYR A 30 -2.23 -7.89 -2.69
CA TYR A 30 -2.93 -7.31 -1.54
C TYR A 30 -2.69 -5.80 -1.38
N PRO A 31 -2.92 -4.97 -2.41
CA PRO A 31 -2.45 -3.57 -2.47
C PRO A 31 -2.97 -2.70 -1.32
N LEU A 32 -4.18 -3.00 -0.84
CA LEU A 32 -4.79 -2.23 0.24
C LEU A 32 -4.06 -2.41 1.58
N LEU A 33 -3.33 -3.50 1.78
CA LEU A 33 -2.52 -3.76 2.97
C LEU A 33 -1.31 -2.83 3.07
N LEU A 34 -0.78 -2.35 1.95
CA LEU A 34 0.50 -1.62 1.92
C LEU A 34 0.43 -0.30 2.69
N GLY A 35 1.52 0.09 3.33
CA GLY A 35 1.63 1.35 4.07
C GLY A 35 1.50 1.19 5.59
N ASP A 36 1.21 2.30 6.25
CA ASP A 36 1.26 2.43 7.71
C ASP A 36 -0.13 2.33 8.35
N TRP A 37 -0.25 1.42 9.30
CA TRP A 37 -1.45 1.13 10.08
C TRP A 37 -1.24 1.51 11.53
N TYR A 38 -2.23 2.15 12.15
CA TYR A 38 -2.12 2.66 13.50
C TYR A 38 -3.26 2.17 14.38
N TRP A 39 -2.90 1.65 15.55
CA TRP A 39 -3.81 1.41 16.65
C TRP A 39 -3.42 2.34 17.80
N PHE A 40 -4.43 2.87 18.49
CA PHE A 40 -4.27 3.73 19.66
C PHE A 40 -5.09 3.16 20.81
N SER A 41 -4.54 3.21 22.01
CA SER A 41 -5.28 2.91 23.23
C SER A 41 -6.42 3.91 23.39
N ASN A 42 -7.55 3.46 23.93
CA ASN A 42 -8.66 4.33 24.32
C ASN A 42 -8.46 4.96 25.71
N THR A 43 -7.33 4.69 26.37
CA THR A 43 -6.98 5.17 27.70
C THR A 43 -5.56 5.70 27.73
N ASP A 44 -5.31 6.72 28.56
CA ASP A 44 -3.98 7.30 28.78
C ASP A 44 -3.02 6.32 29.48
N GLU A 45 -3.57 5.38 30.26
CA GLU A 45 -2.81 4.32 30.94
C GLU A 45 -2.27 3.25 29.97
N GLY A 46 -2.74 3.23 28.72
CA GLY A 46 -2.38 2.21 27.75
C GLY A 46 -2.98 0.84 28.05
N VAL A 47 -2.49 -0.16 27.32
CA VAL A 47 -2.81 -1.58 27.51
C VAL A 47 -1.59 -2.29 28.07
N ASN A 48 -1.76 -3.00 29.18
CA ASN A 48 -0.69 -3.77 29.81
C ASN A 48 -0.39 -5.04 29.02
N SER A 49 0.87 -5.26 28.67
CA SER A 49 1.36 -6.49 28.06
C SER A 49 2.82 -6.70 28.43
N GLU A 50 3.17 -7.91 28.85
CA GLU A 50 4.55 -8.32 29.19
C GLU A 50 5.30 -7.39 30.17
N GLY A 51 4.56 -6.75 31.09
CA GLY A 51 5.13 -5.86 32.11
C GLY A 51 5.33 -4.40 31.66
N ALA A 52 4.96 -4.07 30.42
CA ALA A 52 4.92 -2.70 29.91
C ALA A 52 3.48 -2.25 29.60
N ASN A 53 3.27 -0.94 29.50
CA ASN A 53 1.99 -0.36 29.11
C ASN A 53 2.14 0.37 27.77
N TYR A 54 1.33 -0.03 26.79
CA TYR A 54 1.41 0.47 25.42
C TYR A 54 0.23 1.37 25.09
N ARG A 55 0.53 2.56 24.55
CA ARG A 55 -0.49 3.55 24.15
C ARG A 55 -0.75 3.58 22.64
N ALA A 56 0.18 3.09 21.83
CA ALA A 56 -0.03 2.97 20.39
C ALA A 56 0.80 1.84 19.78
N MET A 57 0.34 1.34 18.64
CA MET A 57 1.04 0.38 17.81
C MET A 57 0.99 0.86 16.36
N ASN A 58 2.11 0.78 15.67
CA ASN A 58 2.21 0.98 14.23
C ASN A 58 2.67 -0.33 13.56
N ILE A 59 2.00 -0.70 12.47
CA ILE A 59 2.42 -1.80 11.60
C ILE A 59 2.57 -1.25 10.20
N LYS A 60 3.75 -1.41 9.61
CA LYS A 60 4.03 -1.02 8.23
C LYS A 60 4.22 -2.24 7.37
N PHE A 61 3.47 -2.37 6.28
CA PHE A 61 3.64 -3.41 5.27
C PHE A 61 4.25 -2.83 3.99
N LYS A 62 5.20 -3.55 3.41
CA LYS A 62 5.81 -3.23 2.11
C LYS A 62 5.55 -4.33 1.08
N SER A 63 5.42 -3.93 -0.19
CA SER A 63 5.24 -4.82 -1.36
C SER A 63 6.39 -5.82 -1.53
N SER A 64 7.53 -5.57 -0.87
CA SER A 64 8.63 -6.51 -0.72
C SER A 64 8.37 -7.68 0.24
N TYR A 65 7.13 -7.88 0.70
CA TYR A 65 6.75 -8.83 1.75
C TYR A 65 7.53 -8.63 3.06
N ARG A 66 7.86 -7.37 3.37
CA ARG A 66 8.54 -6.99 4.62
C ARG A 66 7.60 -6.18 5.49
N PHE A 67 7.72 -6.38 6.80
CA PHE A 67 6.96 -5.61 7.76
C PHE A 67 7.87 -5.01 8.84
N VAL A 68 7.38 -3.95 9.47
CA VAL A 68 7.94 -3.40 10.72
C VAL A 68 6.79 -3.13 11.68
N ILE A 69 6.93 -3.56 12.93
CA ILE A 69 6.03 -3.24 14.03
C ILE A 69 6.76 -2.32 14.99
N ARG A 70 6.05 -1.27 15.44
CA ARG A 70 6.50 -0.35 16.48
C ARG A 70 5.47 -0.30 17.58
N LEU A 71 5.93 -0.47 18.82
CA LEU A 71 5.10 -0.25 20.02
C LEU A 71 5.56 0.99 20.75
N LEU A 72 4.62 1.89 21.01
CA LEU A 72 4.86 3.08 21.80
C LEU A 72 4.36 2.85 23.21
N GLN A 73 5.29 2.82 24.15
CA GLN A 73 4.99 2.77 25.57
C GLN A 73 4.45 4.11 26.09
N VAL A 74 3.77 4.08 27.23
CA VAL A 74 3.23 5.28 27.91
C VAL A 74 4.33 6.26 28.31
N ASP A 75 5.52 5.76 28.67
CA ASP A 75 6.69 6.58 29.03
C ASP A 75 7.40 7.22 27.83
N GLY A 76 6.94 6.91 26.60
CA GLY A 76 7.50 7.41 25.35
C GLY A 76 8.56 6.51 24.72
N THR A 77 8.94 5.40 25.36
CA THR A 77 9.84 4.40 24.79
C THR A 77 9.20 3.75 23.55
N VAL A 78 10.01 3.52 22.51
CA VAL A 78 9.58 2.82 21.30
C VAL A 78 10.34 1.51 21.17
N GLU A 79 9.59 0.42 21.11
CA GLU A 79 10.12 -0.88 20.72
C GLU A 79 9.84 -1.11 19.24
N GLU A 80 10.82 -1.63 18.52
CA GLU A 80 10.72 -1.90 17.09
C GLU A 80 11.26 -3.30 16.77
N TRP A 81 10.50 -4.04 15.97
CA TRP A 81 10.99 -5.25 15.32
C TRP A 81 10.38 -5.38 13.93
N GLY A 82 10.96 -6.25 13.12
CA GLY A 82 10.51 -6.47 11.77
C GLY A 82 10.99 -7.79 11.20
N GLY A 83 10.47 -8.13 10.04
CA GLY A 83 10.68 -9.40 9.42
C GLY A 83 10.06 -9.48 8.04
N THR A 84 9.75 -10.70 7.61
CA THR A 84 8.98 -10.96 6.40
C THR A 84 7.60 -11.46 6.76
N TYR A 85 6.65 -11.32 5.85
CA TYR A 85 5.31 -11.85 6.03
C TYR A 85 4.84 -12.66 4.83
N ASN A 86 3.91 -13.56 5.08
CA ASN A 86 3.05 -14.16 4.06
C ASN A 86 1.60 -13.81 4.39
N ILE A 87 0.74 -13.74 3.38
CA ILE A 87 -0.65 -13.38 3.56
C ILE A 87 -1.54 -14.14 2.57
N ASP A 88 -2.71 -14.55 3.03
CA ASP A 88 -3.81 -15.08 2.22
C ASP A 88 -5.08 -14.27 2.47
N GLU A 89 -6.26 -14.73 2.03
CA GLU A 89 -7.53 -13.99 2.17
C GLU A 89 -7.94 -13.63 3.62
N SER A 90 -7.44 -14.35 4.62
CA SER A 90 -7.92 -14.24 6.01
C SER A 90 -6.81 -14.28 7.06
N THR A 91 -5.61 -14.66 6.66
CA THR A 91 -4.49 -14.90 7.56
C THR A 91 -3.26 -14.13 7.12
N VAL A 92 -2.58 -13.50 8.08
CA VAL A 92 -1.21 -13.00 7.92
C VAL A 92 -0.27 -13.80 8.82
N THR A 93 0.84 -14.24 8.26
CA THR A 93 1.89 -14.97 8.99
C THR A 93 3.16 -14.14 9.03
N PHE A 94 3.64 -13.83 10.23
CA PHE A 94 4.87 -13.07 10.47
C PHE A 94 6.06 -14.00 10.76
N TYR A 95 7.18 -13.71 10.11
CA TYR A 95 8.46 -14.38 10.30
C TYR A 95 9.49 -13.39 10.84
N THR A 96 9.78 -13.49 12.14
CA THR A 96 10.79 -12.67 12.82
C THR A 96 12.01 -13.52 13.18
N LYS A 97 13.22 -13.01 12.94
CA LYS A 97 14.46 -13.76 13.20
C LYS A 97 14.56 -14.17 14.67
N GLY A 98 14.72 -15.47 14.92
CA GLY A 98 14.89 -16.01 16.28
C GLY A 98 13.60 -16.12 17.09
N GLN A 99 12.44 -15.90 16.46
CA GLN A 99 11.12 -16.09 17.05
C GLN A 99 10.36 -17.20 16.29
N PRO A 100 9.42 -17.90 16.94
CA PRO A 100 8.50 -18.78 16.23
C PRO A 100 7.67 -17.99 15.22
N GLU A 101 7.18 -18.67 14.19
CA GLU A 101 6.20 -18.06 13.27
C GLU A 101 4.94 -17.68 14.04
N GLN A 102 4.34 -16.54 13.66
CA GLN A 102 3.14 -16.03 14.30
C GLN A 102 2.05 -15.88 13.25
N GLN A 103 0.95 -16.60 13.44
CA GLN A 103 -0.19 -16.60 12.52
C GLN A 103 -1.35 -15.84 13.16
N HIS A 104 -1.92 -14.91 12.41
CA HIS A 104 -2.97 -14.04 12.89
C HIS A 104 -4.12 -13.97 11.89
N SER A 105 -5.34 -13.94 12.44
CA SER A 105 -6.53 -13.67 11.66
C SER A 105 -6.63 -12.18 11.35
N TYR A 106 -7.09 -11.83 10.15
CA TYR A 106 -7.29 -10.44 9.80
C TYR A 106 -8.54 -10.18 8.95
N MET A 107 -8.99 -8.92 8.99
CA MET A 107 -9.96 -8.36 8.05
C MET A 107 -9.44 -7.03 7.52
N LEU A 108 -9.61 -6.78 6.22
CA LEU A 108 -9.07 -5.59 5.56
C LEU A 108 -10.15 -4.86 4.77
N SER A 109 -10.17 -3.53 4.91
CA SER A 109 -10.80 -2.60 3.99
C SER A 109 -9.74 -1.61 3.49
N TYR A 110 -10.14 -0.65 2.65
CA TYR A 110 -9.23 0.38 2.13
C TYR A 110 -8.63 1.29 3.22
N ASN A 111 -9.26 1.41 4.39
CA ASN A 111 -8.82 2.28 5.48
C ASN A 111 -8.83 1.62 6.88
N GLN A 112 -9.28 0.37 7.01
CA GLN A 112 -9.30 -0.37 8.27
C GLN A 112 -8.62 -1.72 8.12
N PHE A 113 -7.80 -2.07 9.10
CA PHE A 113 -7.15 -3.37 9.23
C PHE A 113 -7.44 -3.91 10.62
N ILE A 114 -8.14 -5.02 10.73
CA ILE A 114 -8.43 -5.69 12.00
C ILE A 114 -7.49 -6.88 12.09
N LEU A 115 -6.64 -6.93 13.11
CA LEU A 115 -5.69 -8.01 13.37
C LEU A 115 -6.00 -8.62 14.73
N ASP A 116 -6.44 -9.89 14.76
CA ASP A 116 -6.89 -10.58 15.98
C ASP A 116 -7.86 -9.74 16.85
N GLY A 117 -8.76 -9.02 16.19
CA GLY A 117 -9.75 -8.16 16.83
C GLY A 117 -9.28 -6.74 17.17
N ALA A 118 -7.97 -6.46 17.14
CA ALA A 118 -7.44 -5.11 17.28
C ALA A 118 -7.66 -4.31 15.99
N ARG A 119 -8.30 -3.13 16.10
CA ARG A 119 -8.64 -2.28 14.94
C ARG A 119 -7.57 -1.22 14.68
N PHE A 120 -6.91 -1.33 13.55
CA PHE A 120 -5.97 -0.36 13.02
C PHE A 120 -6.63 0.51 11.94
N THR A 121 -6.17 1.76 11.86
CA THR A 121 -6.59 2.74 10.86
C THR A 121 -5.40 3.16 10.01
N LYS A 122 -5.62 3.28 8.70
CA LYS A 122 -4.63 3.79 7.77
C LYS A 122 -4.64 5.32 7.81
N LEU A 123 -3.46 5.95 7.83
CA LEU A 123 -3.34 7.40 7.81
C LEU A 123 -2.72 7.86 6.49
N ALA A 124 -3.36 8.80 5.81
CA ALA A 124 -2.79 9.44 4.63
C ALA A 124 -1.59 10.32 5.03
N PRO A 125 -0.56 10.44 4.17
CA PRO A 125 0.55 11.36 4.40
C PRO A 125 0.05 12.78 4.62
N GLU A 126 0.75 13.50 5.48
CA GLU A 126 0.47 14.92 5.70
C GLU A 126 0.54 15.68 4.37
N ASN A 127 -0.40 16.60 4.16
CA ASN A 127 -0.51 17.45 2.97
C ASN A 127 -0.81 16.75 1.63
N LEU A 128 -0.85 15.41 1.54
CA LEU A 128 -1.25 14.74 0.29
C LEU A 128 -2.76 14.88 0.00
N PRO A 129 -3.67 14.66 0.98
CA PRO A 129 -5.08 14.92 0.78
C PRO A 129 -5.35 16.38 0.40
N GLY A 130 -6.34 16.57 -0.48
CA GLY A 130 -6.69 17.88 -1.02
C GLY A 130 -7.28 17.81 -2.41
N THR A 131 -7.65 18.98 -2.93
CA THR A 131 -8.03 19.15 -4.32
C THR A 131 -6.86 19.74 -5.07
N TRP A 132 -6.55 19.12 -6.20
CA TRP A 132 -5.41 19.42 -7.04
C TRP A 132 -5.89 19.68 -8.46
N ARG A 133 -5.37 20.72 -9.09
CA ARG A 133 -5.70 21.09 -10.47
C ARG A 133 -4.44 21.26 -11.29
N SER A 134 -4.40 20.66 -12.47
CA SER A 134 -3.26 20.74 -13.38
C SER A 134 -2.95 22.18 -13.77
N SER A 135 -1.72 22.60 -13.52
CA SER A 135 -1.14 23.81 -14.07
C SER A 135 -0.36 23.53 -15.36
N ARG A 136 0.17 22.32 -15.49
CA ARG A 136 0.91 21.84 -16.65
C ARG A 136 0.70 20.34 -16.83
N ILE A 137 0.49 19.92 -18.06
CA ILE A 137 0.46 18.52 -18.48
C ILE A 137 1.43 18.40 -19.66
N SER A 138 2.30 17.40 -19.64
CA SER A 138 3.26 17.13 -20.71
C SER A 138 3.38 15.63 -20.95
N GLY A 139 3.70 15.26 -22.18
CA GLY A 139 3.84 13.87 -22.62
C GLY A 139 3.51 13.76 -24.11
N GLN A 140 4.25 12.90 -24.82
CA GLN A 140 4.26 12.87 -26.29
C GLN A 140 2.89 12.54 -26.91
N ASP A 141 2.04 11.79 -26.20
CA ASP A 141 0.71 11.36 -26.68
C ASP A 141 -0.47 12.02 -25.93
N VAL A 142 -0.21 12.79 -24.87
CA VAL A 142 -1.25 13.26 -23.92
C VAL A 142 -1.40 14.79 -23.91
N ALA A 143 -0.32 15.53 -24.16
CA ALA A 143 -0.34 17.00 -24.02
C ALA A 143 -1.30 17.70 -24.99
N ASP A 144 -1.52 17.13 -26.19
CA ASP A 144 -2.38 17.74 -27.21
C ASP A 144 -3.87 17.34 -27.09
N SER A 145 -4.16 16.27 -26.35
CA SER A 145 -5.50 15.71 -26.20
C SER A 145 -6.16 16.06 -24.87
N VAL A 146 -5.38 16.30 -23.81
CA VAL A 146 -5.85 16.65 -22.46
C VAL A 146 -5.63 18.13 -22.18
N SER A 147 -6.72 18.86 -21.93
CA SER A 147 -6.69 20.28 -21.59
C SER A 147 -6.62 20.54 -20.08
N GLU A 148 -7.16 19.63 -19.27
CA GLU A 148 -7.23 19.81 -17.82
C GLU A 148 -7.32 18.46 -17.08
N LEU A 149 -6.60 18.35 -15.97
CA LEU A 149 -6.71 17.28 -14.99
C LEU A 149 -7.03 17.89 -13.61
N SER A 150 -8.09 17.41 -12.98
CA SER A 150 -8.39 17.70 -11.57
C SER A 150 -8.40 16.40 -10.78
N LEU A 151 -7.75 16.39 -9.62
CA LEU A 151 -7.60 15.25 -8.74
C LEU A 151 -7.98 15.65 -7.32
N SER A 152 -8.97 14.98 -6.74
CA SER A 152 -9.32 15.10 -5.34
C SER A 152 -8.89 13.84 -4.61
N LEU A 153 -8.00 13.98 -3.62
CA LEU A 153 -7.54 12.91 -2.74
C LEU A 153 -8.11 13.14 -1.35
N ARG A 154 -8.89 12.19 -0.84
CA ARG A 154 -9.47 12.27 0.49
C ARG A 154 -8.61 11.54 1.53
N PRO A 155 -8.60 11.99 2.80
CA PRO A 155 -7.79 11.35 3.85
C PRO A 155 -8.21 9.90 4.16
N ASP A 156 -9.40 9.48 3.74
CA ASP A 156 -9.91 8.11 3.85
C ASP A 156 -9.59 7.24 2.62
N PHE A 157 -8.59 7.63 1.82
CA PHE A 157 -8.09 6.87 0.65
C PHE A 157 -9.06 6.75 -0.53
N LEU A 158 -10.08 7.60 -0.58
CA LEU A 158 -10.94 7.76 -1.74
C LEU A 158 -10.39 8.85 -2.67
N PHE A 159 -10.55 8.67 -3.98
CA PHE A 159 -10.21 9.71 -4.95
C PHE A 159 -11.33 9.99 -5.95
N SER A 160 -11.26 11.17 -6.56
CA SER A 160 -11.96 11.50 -7.80
C SER A 160 -10.98 12.19 -8.75
N ALA A 161 -10.86 11.68 -9.98
CA ALA A 161 -10.04 12.26 -11.03
C ALA A 161 -10.94 12.67 -12.21
N LYS A 162 -10.80 13.91 -12.67
CA LYS A 162 -11.55 14.45 -13.80
C LYS A 162 -10.58 14.91 -14.87
N VAL A 163 -10.71 14.33 -16.05
CA VAL A 163 -9.90 14.66 -17.22
C VAL A 163 -10.81 15.33 -18.25
N SER A 164 -10.42 16.52 -18.70
CA SER A 164 -11.09 17.21 -19.81
C SER A 164 -10.20 17.18 -21.04
N GLY A 165 -10.78 16.78 -22.17
CA GLY A 165 -10.12 16.78 -23.47
C GLY A 165 -10.13 18.16 -24.14
N SER A 166 -9.29 18.36 -25.15
CA SER A 166 -9.32 19.56 -26.01
C SER A 166 -10.59 19.63 -26.88
N ASP A 167 -11.26 18.51 -27.11
CA ASP A 167 -12.55 18.40 -27.81
C ASP A 167 -13.78 18.68 -26.91
N GLY A 168 -13.55 19.03 -25.64
CA GLY A 168 -14.59 19.30 -24.65
C GLY A 168 -15.20 18.05 -24.00
N LYS A 169 -14.78 16.84 -24.37
CA LYS A 169 -15.18 15.61 -23.66
C LYS A 169 -14.59 15.58 -22.26
N LYS A 170 -15.32 14.96 -21.33
CA LYS A 170 -14.90 14.81 -19.94
C LYS A 170 -15.02 13.36 -19.52
N LYS A 171 -14.01 12.86 -18.83
CA LYS A 171 -14.03 11.56 -18.16
C LYS A 171 -13.83 11.79 -16.66
N GLU A 172 -14.59 11.08 -15.84
CA GLU A 172 -14.47 11.10 -14.40
C GLU A 172 -14.22 9.67 -13.91
N HIS A 173 -13.20 9.50 -13.07
CA HIS A 173 -12.87 8.26 -12.40
C HIS A 173 -13.00 8.46 -10.90
N LYS A 174 -13.61 7.48 -10.22
CA LYS A 174 -13.73 7.45 -8.76
C LYS A 174 -13.31 6.09 -8.28
N GLY A 175 -12.68 6.06 -7.11
CA GLY A 175 -12.27 4.80 -6.51
C GLY A 175 -11.39 5.03 -5.30
N ILE A 176 -10.47 4.10 -5.10
CA ILE A 176 -9.54 4.08 -3.98
C ILE A 176 -8.13 4.35 -4.46
N TYR A 177 -7.30 4.96 -3.62
CA TYR A 177 -5.88 5.07 -3.90
C TYR A 177 -5.07 4.43 -2.78
N PHE A 178 -3.90 3.91 -3.13
CA PHE A 178 -2.90 3.48 -2.16
C PHE A 178 -1.54 4.03 -2.55
N ILE A 179 -0.63 4.03 -1.58
CA ILE A 179 0.70 4.57 -1.72
C ILE A 179 1.73 3.61 -1.16
N GLU A 180 2.90 3.61 -1.76
CA GLU A 180 4.11 3.05 -1.17
C GLU A 180 5.29 3.92 -1.57
N ASP A 181 6.06 4.38 -0.59
CA ASP A 181 7.20 5.26 -0.79
C ASP A 181 6.82 6.50 -1.64
N ASP A 182 7.34 6.64 -2.86
CA ASP A 182 7.03 7.74 -3.80
C ASP A 182 6.00 7.35 -4.89
N GLN A 183 5.35 6.21 -4.75
CA GLN A 183 4.34 5.73 -5.70
C GLN A 183 2.93 5.99 -5.17
N ILE A 184 2.04 6.36 -6.09
CA ILE A 184 0.59 6.38 -5.88
C ILE A 184 -0.08 5.56 -6.97
N VAL A 185 -1.02 4.72 -6.56
CA VAL A 185 -1.84 3.92 -7.48
C VAL A 185 -3.30 4.24 -7.24
N LEU A 186 -4.02 4.58 -8.31
CA LEU A 186 -5.44 4.85 -8.34
C LEU A 186 -6.17 3.64 -8.90
N ILE A 187 -7.06 3.00 -8.14
CA ILE A 187 -7.87 1.85 -8.56
C ILE A 187 -9.32 2.29 -8.72
N TYR A 188 -9.91 2.01 -9.87
CA TYR A 188 -11.29 2.37 -10.20
C TYR A 188 -11.95 1.26 -11.05
N GLU A 189 -13.24 1.39 -11.33
CA GLU A 189 -14.06 0.31 -11.90
C GLU A 189 -13.51 -0.28 -13.22
N ASP A 190 -13.01 0.57 -14.12
CA ASP A 190 -12.50 0.20 -15.44
C ASP A 190 -10.96 0.07 -15.51
N GLY A 191 -10.25 0.08 -14.37
CA GLY A 191 -8.81 -0.17 -14.36
C GLY A 191 -8.05 0.47 -13.20
N GLN A 192 -6.74 0.62 -13.42
CA GLN A 192 -5.84 1.24 -12.46
C GLN A 192 -4.83 2.14 -13.15
N HIS A 193 -4.30 3.11 -12.41
CA HIS A 193 -3.29 4.03 -12.88
C HIS A 193 -2.22 4.22 -11.80
N ASP A 194 -0.97 3.90 -12.13
CA ASP A 194 0.20 4.13 -11.29
C ASP A 194 0.91 5.44 -11.64
N SER A 195 1.54 6.07 -10.67
CA SER A 195 2.40 7.24 -10.89
C SER A 195 3.43 7.36 -9.78
N GLN A 196 4.62 7.82 -10.14
CA GLN A 196 5.51 8.48 -9.19
C GLN A 196 4.91 9.83 -8.79
N PHE A 197 4.93 10.16 -7.50
CA PHE A 197 4.50 11.46 -7.02
C PHE A 197 5.61 12.20 -6.26
N LEU A 198 5.65 13.51 -6.43
CA LEU A 198 6.46 14.43 -5.64
C LEU A 198 5.54 15.50 -5.03
N LEU A 199 5.59 15.64 -3.71
CA LEU A 199 4.74 16.55 -2.95
C LEU A 199 5.54 17.75 -2.43
N GLY A 200 5.17 18.95 -2.87
CA GLY A 200 5.51 20.22 -2.22
C GLY A 200 4.34 20.72 -1.36
N SER A 201 4.48 21.91 -0.76
CA SER A 201 3.41 22.50 0.08
C SER A 201 2.09 22.65 -0.68
N ASP A 202 2.16 23.24 -1.87
CA ASP A 202 0.99 23.54 -2.74
C ASP A 202 1.12 22.94 -4.13
N THR A 203 2.06 22.01 -4.32
CA THR A 203 2.33 21.41 -5.63
C THR A 203 2.38 19.90 -5.53
N LEU A 204 1.72 19.22 -6.45
CA LEU A 204 1.77 17.78 -6.62
C LEU A 204 2.21 17.48 -8.04
N THR A 205 3.35 16.82 -8.21
CA THR A 205 3.81 16.36 -9.52
C THR A 205 3.57 14.87 -9.62
N LEU A 206 2.87 14.44 -10.67
CA LEU A 206 2.63 13.04 -11.01
C LEU A 206 3.41 12.68 -12.27
N THR A 207 4.18 11.61 -12.23
CA THR A 207 4.98 11.10 -13.35
C THR A 207 4.62 9.65 -13.61
N ASN A 208 4.09 9.36 -14.79
CA ASN A 208 3.91 7.99 -15.27
C ASN A 208 4.96 7.70 -16.34
N LYS A 209 5.89 6.79 -16.03
CA LYS A 209 7.00 6.42 -16.94
C LYS A 209 6.55 5.56 -18.11
N GLN A 210 5.51 4.73 -17.93
CA GLN A 210 5.01 3.83 -18.95
C GLN A 210 4.41 4.60 -20.13
N PHE A 211 3.69 5.68 -19.87
CA PHE A 211 3.05 6.54 -20.87
C PHE A 211 3.84 7.83 -21.17
N GLY A 212 5.00 8.02 -20.51
CA GLY A 212 5.82 9.23 -20.67
C GLY A 212 5.07 10.52 -20.33
N MET A 213 4.18 10.45 -19.34
CA MET A 213 3.31 11.55 -18.94
C MET A 213 3.80 12.17 -17.62
N GLU A 214 3.81 13.49 -17.57
CA GLU A 214 4.05 14.28 -16.36
C GLU A 214 2.96 15.34 -16.22
N ALA A 215 2.37 15.42 -15.03
CA ALA A 215 1.40 16.44 -14.67
C ALA A 215 1.85 17.18 -13.41
N THR A 216 1.93 18.51 -13.48
CA THR A 216 2.15 19.36 -12.31
C THR A 216 0.84 20.00 -11.90
N LEU A 217 0.35 19.67 -10.72
CA LEU A 217 -0.89 20.16 -10.14
C LEU A 217 -0.61 21.18 -9.04
N GLN A 218 -1.49 22.17 -8.93
CA GLN A 218 -1.53 23.15 -7.85
C GLN A 218 -2.69 22.83 -6.92
N ARG A 219 -2.51 23.09 -5.63
CA ARG A 219 -3.57 22.98 -4.63
C ARG A 219 -4.63 24.05 -4.87
N GLU A 220 -5.91 23.66 -4.77
CA GLU A 220 -7.05 24.59 -4.73
C GLU A 220 -7.39 25.05 -3.30
#